data_AF-A0A7W0NU26-F1
#
_entry.id   AF-A0A7W0NU26-F1
#
_cell.length_a   1.000
_cell.length_b   1.000
_cell.length_c   1.000
_cell.angle_alpha   90.00
_cell.angle_beta   90.00
_cell.angle_gamma   90.00
#
_symmetry.space_group_name_H-M   'P 1'
#
loop_
_entity.id
_entity.type
_entity.pdbx_description
1 polymer ?
#
loop_
_entity_poly.entity_id
_entity_poly.type
_entity_poly.pdbx_seq_one_letter_code
_entity_poly.pdbx_strand_id
1 'polypeptide(L)'
;IDRVSDLHLEGNHAGLWRFILAAYPKEMPVRVQAVFSAGPIEDLLAHFGPEYIDRVEALARRDPKFNDLLGGVWRNAMTDDVWDRVIGVRNNVW
;
A
#
# COMPACT_ATOMS: atom_id res chain seq x y z
N ILE A 1 -3.21 -4.75 25.23
CA ILE A 1 -2.54 -4.76 23.91
C ILE A 1 -3.62 -5.17 22.94
N ASP A 2 -4.38 -4.22 22.37
CA ASP A 2 -5.48 -4.58 21.46
C ASP A 2 -6.10 -3.38 20.70
N ARG A 3 -5.27 -2.52 20.08
CA ARG A 3 -5.79 -1.36 19.32
C ARG A 3 -4.95 -0.98 18.11
N VAL A 4 -4.64 -1.95 17.24
CA VAL A 4 -4.11 -1.62 15.90
C VAL A 4 -4.83 -2.40 14.78
N SER A 5 -5.60 -3.44 15.09
CA SER A 5 -6.13 -4.35 14.05
C SER A 5 -7.41 -3.91 13.34
N ASP A 6 -8.17 -2.95 13.87
CA ASP A 6 -9.48 -2.57 13.30
C ASP A 6 -9.50 -1.11 12.85
N LEU A 7 -8.73 -0.76 11.81
CA LEU A 7 -8.91 0.55 11.19
C LEU A 7 -10.23 0.67 10.42
N HIS A 8 -10.96 -0.44 10.14
CA HIS A 8 -12.28 -0.49 9.46
C HIS A 8 -12.55 0.74 8.57
N LEU A 9 -11.68 0.96 7.58
CA LEU A 9 -11.88 1.98 6.54
C LEU A 9 -12.69 1.40 5.36
N GLU A 10 -13.48 0.37 5.63
CA GLU A 10 -14.46 -0.20 4.70
C GLU A 10 -15.42 0.93 4.27
N GLY A 11 -15.37 1.29 2.99
CA GLY A 11 -16.14 2.41 2.42
C GLY A 11 -15.48 3.80 2.52
N ASN A 12 -14.32 3.94 3.16
CA ASN A 12 -13.55 5.20 3.22
C ASN A 12 -12.12 5.03 2.66
N HIS A 13 -12.04 4.49 1.44
CA HIS A 13 -10.79 4.34 0.68
C HIS A 13 -10.03 5.65 0.49
N ALA A 14 -10.73 6.80 0.40
CA ALA A 14 -10.11 8.12 0.40
C ALA A 14 -9.42 8.46 1.74
N GLY A 15 -10.01 8.06 2.86
CA GLY A 15 -9.40 8.14 4.19
C GLY A 15 -8.16 7.25 4.30
N LEU A 16 -8.26 6.01 3.82
CA LEU A 16 -7.14 5.06 3.81
C LEU A 16 -5.97 5.56 2.97
N TRP A 17 -6.25 6.09 1.78
CA TRP A 17 -5.23 6.72 0.95
C TRP A 17 -4.56 7.93 1.64
N ARG A 18 -5.34 8.81 2.27
CA ARG A 18 -4.79 9.95 3.03
C ARG A 18 -3.94 9.49 4.22
N PHE A 19 -4.38 8.43 4.92
CA PHE A 19 -3.60 7.83 5.99
C PHE A 19 -2.27 7.31 5.47
N ILE A 20 -2.28 6.58 4.34
CA ILE A 20 -1.06 6.07 3.70
C ILE A 20 -0.11 7.24 3.41
N LEU A 21 -0.60 8.27 2.73
CA LEU A 21 0.17 9.46 2.37
C LEU A 21 0.75 10.22 3.57
N ALA A 22 0.06 10.25 4.70
CA ALA A 22 0.51 10.92 5.91
C ALA A 22 1.50 10.08 6.74
N ALA A 23 1.48 8.76 6.57
CA ALA A 23 2.26 7.83 7.38
C ALA A 23 3.58 7.40 6.72
N TYR A 24 3.60 7.11 5.41
CA TYR A 24 4.80 6.61 4.73
C TYR A 24 6.04 7.53 4.81
N PRO A 25 5.93 8.88 4.88
CA PRO A 25 7.12 9.74 4.94
C PRO A 25 7.86 9.63 6.27
N LYS A 26 7.22 9.10 7.32
CA LYS A 26 7.80 8.99 8.65
C LYS A 26 8.81 7.84 8.67
N GLU A 27 9.93 8.05 9.35
CA GLU A 27 10.85 6.95 9.61
C GLU A 27 10.16 5.90 10.49
N MET A 28 10.02 4.70 9.93
CA MET A 28 9.37 3.57 10.56
C MET A 28 10.36 2.40 10.64
N PRO A 29 10.45 1.69 11.78
CA PRO A 29 11.19 0.44 11.84
C PRO A 29 10.71 -0.56 10.79
N VAL A 30 11.60 -1.42 10.28
CA VAL A 30 11.25 -2.43 9.24
C VAL A 30 10.01 -3.24 9.59
N ARG A 31 9.84 -3.67 10.85
CA ARG A 31 8.63 -4.37 11.31
C ARG A 31 7.34 -3.58 11.11
N VAL A 32 7.39 -2.26 11.23
CA VAL A 32 6.24 -1.38 11.04
C VAL A 32 5.99 -1.16 9.54
N GLN A 33 7.05 -1.07 8.73
CA GLN A 33 6.94 -1.02 7.27
C GLN A 33 6.25 -2.29 6.74
N ALA A 34 6.64 -3.47 7.22
CA ALA A 34 6.02 -4.74 6.84
C ALA A 34 4.51 -4.78 7.14
N VAL A 35 4.11 -4.36 8.34
CA VAL A 35 2.68 -4.28 8.72
C VAL A 35 1.93 -3.24 7.89
N PHE A 36 2.60 -2.17 7.50
CA PHE A 36 2.01 -1.08 6.72
C PHE A 36 1.83 -1.45 5.24
N SER A 37 2.76 -2.23 4.68
CA SER A 37 2.64 -2.82 3.34
C SER A 37 1.57 -3.89 3.31
N ALA A 38 1.66 -4.88 4.21
CA ALA A 38 0.78 -6.03 4.27
C ALA A 38 -0.61 -5.77 4.88
N GLY A 39 -1.00 -4.50 4.99
CA GLY A 39 -2.29 -4.09 5.50
C GLY A 39 -2.84 -2.93 4.67
N PRO A 40 -2.64 -1.67 5.07
CA PRO A 40 -3.21 -0.49 4.41
C PRO A 40 -3.11 -0.47 2.88
N ILE A 41 -1.93 -0.78 2.32
CA ILE A 41 -1.69 -0.71 0.87
C ILE A 41 -2.36 -1.90 0.17
N GLU A 42 -2.19 -3.11 0.71
CA GLU A 42 -2.85 -4.32 0.20
C GLU A 42 -4.37 -4.20 0.21
N ASP A 43 -4.96 -3.78 1.33
CA ASP A 43 -6.41 -3.63 1.48
C ASP A 43 -6.98 -2.61 0.50
N LEU A 44 -6.29 -1.47 0.33
CA LEU A 44 -6.70 -0.44 -0.63
C LEU A 44 -6.70 -0.99 -2.05
N LEU A 45 -5.65 -1.70 -2.45
CA LEU A 45 -5.50 -2.19 -3.82
C LEU A 45 -6.35 -3.43 -4.10
N ALA A 46 -6.58 -4.28 -3.10
CA ALA A 46 -7.46 -5.43 -3.21
C ALA A 46 -8.91 -5.02 -3.50
N HIS A 47 -9.42 -3.97 -2.84
CA HIS A 47 -10.81 -3.55 -2.95
C HIS A 47 -11.04 -2.40 -3.94
N PHE A 48 -10.05 -1.51 -4.11
CA PHE A 48 -10.17 -0.29 -4.91
C PHE A 48 -9.00 -0.12 -5.90
N GLY A 49 -8.25 -1.18 -6.19
CA GLY A 49 -7.09 -1.17 -7.08
C GLY A 49 -7.29 -0.40 -8.39
N PRO A 50 -8.35 -0.66 -9.17
CA PRO A 50 -8.56 0.05 -10.44
C PRO A 50 -8.68 1.58 -10.32
N GLU A 51 -9.13 2.11 -9.18
CA GLU A 51 -9.24 3.56 -8.94
C GLU A 51 -7.92 4.19 -8.48
N TYR A 52 -7.04 3.42 -7.84
CA TYR A 52 -5.84 3.93 -7.18
C TYR A 52 -4.52 3.55 -7.84
N ILE A 53 -4.49 2.53 -8.70
CA ILE A 53 -3.26 1.98 -9.25
C ILE A 53 -2.43 3.02 -10.00
N ASP A 54 -3.06 3.92 -10.77
CA ASP A 54 -2.35 5.02 -11.46
C ASP A 54 -1.64 5.96 -10.48
N ARG A 55 -2.27 6.24 -9.32
CA ARG A 55 -1.70 7.10 -8.27
C ARG A 55 -0.56 6.41 -7.54
N VAL A 56 -0.70 5.11 -7.28
CA VAL A 56 0.34 4.28 -6.66
C VAL A 56 1.57 4.24 -7.55
N GLU A 57 1.41 3.97 -8.85
CA GLU A 57 2.53 3.98 -9.79
C GLU A 57 3.20 5.35 -9.87
N ALA A 58 2.41 6.43 -10.00
CA ALA A 58 2.96 7.78 -10.07
C ALA A 58 3.76 8.16 -8.81
N LEU A 59 3.29 7.75 -7.63
CA LEU A 59 4.00 7.96 -6.38
C LEU A 59 5.26 7.07 -6.27
N ALA A 60 5.17 5.80 -6.64
CA ALA A 60 6.28 4.87 -6.60
C ALA A 60 7.42 5.24 -7.57
N ARG A 61 7.10 5.88 -8.70
CA ARG A 61 8.11 6.40 -9.64
C ARG A 61 8.84 7.65 -9.12
N ARG A 62 8.18 8.48 -8.31
CA ARG A 62 8.75 9.75 -7.82
C ARG A 62 9.40 9.64 -6.43
N ASP A 63 8.99 8.68 -5.62
CA ASP A 63 9.45 8.52 -4.24
C ASP A 63 9.94 7.10 -3.97
N PRO A 64 11.27 6.88 -3.92
CA PRO A 64 11.85 5.58 -3.63
C PRO A 64 11.42 5.00 -2.28
N LYS A 65 11.15 5.83 -1.25
CA LYS A 65 10.73 5.33 0.06
C LYS A 65 9.33 4.72 0.00
N PHE A 66 8.44 5.33 -0.76
CA PHE A 66 7.13 4.74 -1.01
C PHE A 66 7.25 3.46 -1.84
N ASN A 67 8.13 3.47 -2.85
CA ASN A 67 8.37 2.30 -3.68
C ASN A 67 8.84 1.09 -2.86
N ASP A 68 9.73 1.30 -1.89
CA ASP A 68 10.22 0.22 -1.02
C ASP A 68 9.07 -0.45 -0.25
N LEU A 69 8.01 0.28 0.12
CA LEU A 69 6.82 -0.32 0.74
C LEU A 69 6.09 -1.29 -0.18
N LEU A 70 6.12 -1.10 -1.50
CA LEU A 70 5.52 -2.03 -2.45
C LEU A 70 6.24 -3.39 -2.47
N GLY A 71 7.46 -3.46 -1.93
CA GLY A 71 8.20 -4.71 -1.83
C GLY A 71 7.58 -5.73 -0.88
N GLY A 72 6.88 -5.25 0.15
CA GLY A 72 6.15 -6.08 1.11
C GLY A 72 4.67 -6.27 0.80
N VAL A 73 4.19 -5.87 -0.40
CA VAL A 73 2.79 -6.02 -0.83
C VAL A 73 2.60 -7.37 -1.52
N TRP A 74 1.57 -8.09 -1.09
CA TRP A 74 1.09 -9.36 -1.60
C TRP A 74 -0.18 -9.15 -2.43
N ARG A 75 -0.40 -10.04 -3.39
CA ARG A 75 -1.51 -9.93 -4.35
C ARG A 75 -2.89 -9.80 -3.70
N ASN A 76 -3.15 -10.55 -2.62
CA ASN A 76 -4.47 -10.65 -1.97
C ASN A 76 -5.62 -10.82 -3.01
N ALA A 77 -6.69 -10.02 -2.91
CA ALA A 77 -7.84 -10.06 -3.83
C ALA A 77 -7.71 -9.11 -5.04
N MET A 78 -6.51 -8.58 -5.32
CA MET A 78 -6.29 -7.72 -6.49
C MET A 78 -6.59 -8.47 -7.81
N THR A 79 -7.16 -7.74 -8.77
CA THR A 79 -7.26 -8.21 -10.16
C THR A 79 -5.86 -8.44 -10.76
N ASP A 80 -5.77 -9.28 -11.80
CA ASP A 80 -4.50 -9.53 -12.50
C ASP A 80 -3.87 -8.22 -13.00
N ASP A 81 -4.67 -7.33 -13.62
CA ASP A 81 -4.19 -6.02 -14.11
C ASP A 81 -3.56 -5.17 -13.01
N VAL A 82 -4.24 -5.02 -11.87
CA VAL A 82 -3.71 -4.24 -10.74
C VAL A 82 -2.42 -4.86 -10.22
N TRP A 83 -2.39 -6.19 -10.08
CA TRP A 83 -1.24 -6.89 -9.54
C TRP A 83 -0.02 -6.83 -10.46
N ASP A 84 -0.21 -7.01 -11.77
CA ASP A 84 0.85 -6.91 -12.78
C ASP A 84 1.48 -5.50 -12.78
N ARG A 85 0.65 -4.47 -12.59
CA ARG A 85 1.11 -3.08 -12.48
C ARG A 85 1.90 -2.82 -11.20
N VAL A 86 1.48 -3.39 -10.07
CA VAL A 86 2.26 -3.35 -8.81
C VAL A 86 3.62 -4.01 -9.00
N ILE A 87 3.66 -5.21 -9.60
CA ILE A 87 4.92 -5.91 -9.89
C ILE A 87 5.79 -5.08 -10.84
N GLY A 88 5.20 -4.43 -11.84
CA GLY A 88 5.94 -3.65 -12.83
C GLY A 88 6.61 -2.40 -12.28
N VAL A 89 6.15 -1.85 -11.15
CA VAL A 89 6.70 -0.61 -10.58
C VAL A 89 7.56 -0.82 -9.32
N ARG A 90 7.44 -1.94 -8.61
CA ARG A 90 8.23 -2.20 -7.39
C ARG A 90 9.71 -2.45 -7.73
N ASN A 91 10.62 -1.82 -6.99
CA ASN A 91 12.06 -1.94 -7.18
C ASN A 91 12.65 -3.16 -6.46
N ASN A 92 12.13 -3.46 -5.27
CA ASN A 92 12.61 -4.49 -4.37
C ASN A 92 11.44 -5.36 -3.89
N VAL A 93 11.71 -6.59 -3.44
CA VAL A 93 10.73 -7.51 -2.84
C VAL A 93 11.32 -8.05 -1.54
N TRP A 94 10.55 -8.01 -0.45
CA TRP A 94 11.03 -8.42 0.89
C TRP A 94 9.89 -8.88 1.80
#